data_AF-A0AA96TYC5-F1
#
_entry.id   AF-A0AA96TYC5-F1
#
_cell.length_a   1.000
_cell.length_b   1.000
_cell.length_c   1.000
_cell.angle_alpha   90.00
_cell.angle_beta   90.00
_cell.angle_gamma   90.00
#
_symmetry.space_group_name_H-M   'P 1'
#
loop_
_entity.id
_entity.type
_entity.pdbx_description
1 polymer ?
#
loop_
_entity_poly.entity_id
_entity_poly.type
_entity_poly.pdbx_seq_one_letter_code
_entity_poly.pdbx_strand_id
1 'polypeptide(L)'
;MLEIRPNCEHCNKDLPSNSNEAMICSFECTYCKTCAIEIFENVCPSCAGNFVERPIRTSEMIAKYPISTKRIYDPKDLEKAKFNADKFREIKPENR
;
A
#
# COMPACT_ATOMS: atom_id res chain seq x y z
N MET A 1 5.05 -11.16 -10.85
CA MET A 1 6.12 -10.40 -10.16
C MET A 1 5.50 -9.10 -9.70
N LEU A 2 5.76 -8.64 -8.48
CA LEU A 2 5.19 -7.40 -7.95
C LEU A 2 5.41 -6.24 -8.93
N GLU A 3 4.38 -5.45 -9.18
CA GLU A 3 4.43 -4.35 -10.15
C GLU A 3 5.36 -3.20 -9.69
N ILE A 4 5.48 -3.01 -8.37
CA ILE A 4 6.20 -1.89 -7.71
C ILE A 4 5.68 -0.55 -8.22
N ARG A 5 4.48 -0.19 -7.77
CA ARG A 5 3.81 1.06 -8.15
C ARG A 5 4.59 2.29 -7.64
N PRO A 6 4.81 3.32 -8.46
CA PRO A 6 5.72 4.42 -8.12
C PRO A 6 5.10 5.46 -7.17
N ASN A 7 3.85 5.30 -6.72
CA ASN A 7 3.17 6.29 -5.90
C ASN A 7 2.19 5.68 -4.89
N CYS A 8 1.80 6.46 -3.89
CA CYS A 8 0.70 6.17 -2.99
C CYS A 8 -0.63 6.33 -3.72
N GLU A 9 -1.50 5.32 -3.65
CA GLU A 9 -2.79 5.34 -4.33
C GLU A 9 -3.76 6.38 -3.77
N HIS A 10 -3.64 6.73 -2.48
CA HIS A 10 -4.55 7.68 -1.82
C HIS A 10 -4.08 9.15 -1.94
N CYS A 11 -2.84 9.44 -1.54
CA CYS A 11 -2.32 10.82 -1.48
C CYS A 11 -1.39 11.20 -2.64
N ASN A 12 -1.17 10.29 -3.59
CA ASN A 12 -0.31 10.48 -4.77
C ASN A 12 1.20 10.71 -4.50
N LYS A 13 1.65 10.63 -3.24
CA LYS A 13 3.06 10.76 -2.84
C LYS A 13 3.95 9.78 -3.63
N ASP A 14 5.12 10.23 -4.07
CA ASP A 14 6.09 9.37 -4.74
C ASP A 14 6.63 8.29 -3.79
N LEU A 15 6.65 7.06 -4.29
CA LEU A 15 7.14 5.86 -3.61
C LEU A 15 8.10 5.12 -4.54
N PRO A 16 9.34 5.61 -4.70
CA PRO A 16 10.35 4.95 -5.52
C PRO A 16 10.64 3.52 -5.05
N SER A 17 11.26 2.71 -5.90
CA SER A 17 11.51 1.28 -5.64
C SER A 17 12.26 0.99 -4.34
N ASN A 18 13.12 1.93 -3.90
CA ASN A 18 13.90 1.89 -2.67
C ASN A 18 13.28 2.70 -1.53
N SER A 19 12.01 3.10 -1.64
CA SER A 19 11.31 3.84 -0.60
C SER A 19 11.02 2.95 0.61
N ASN A 20 11.51 3.36 1.77
CA ASN A 20 11.17 2.77 3.06
C ASN A 20 9.79 3.21 3.57
N GLU A 21 9.06 4.05 2.83
CA GLU A 21 7.72 4.51 3.19
C GLU A 21 6.62 3.77 2.43
N ALA A 22 6.97 2.91 1.47
CA ALA A 22 5.99 2.18 0.69
C ALA A 22 5.46 0.98 1.46
N MET A 23 4.15 0.96 1.67
CA MET A 23 3.41 -0.14 2.27
C MET A 23 2.56 -0.82 1.20
N ILE A 24 2.43 -2.15 1.27
CA ILE A 24 1.72 -2.96 0.29
C ILE A 24 0.82 -4.00 0.98
N CYS A 25 -0.33 -4.32 0.37
CA CYS A 25 -1.16 -5.46 0.78
C CYS A 25 -1.04 -6.64 -0.21
N SER A 26 -1.72 -7.76 0.06
CA SER A 26 -1.70 -8.97 -0.79
C SER A 26 -2.22 -8.76 -2.22
N PHE A 27 -3.03 -7.71 -2.45
CA PHE A 27 -3.55 -7.34 -3.77
C PHE A 27 -2.75 -6.22 -4.44
N GLU A 28 -1.56 -5.93 -3.94
CA GLU A 28 -0.66 -4.90 -4.43
C GLU A 28 -1.19 -3.45 -4.33
N CYS A 29 -2.23 -3.20 -3.52
CA CYS A 29 -2.59 -1.83 -3.15
C CYS A 29 -1.41 -1.20 -2.42
N THR A 30 -0.90 -0.09 -2.96
CA THR A 30 0.30 0.59 -2.49
C THR A 30 -0.05 1.93 -1.86
N TYR A 31 0.35 2.12 -0.61
CA TYR A 31 0.14 3.38 0.12
C TYR A 31 1.43 3.80 0.83
N CYS A 32 1.58 5.09 1.14
CA CYS A 32 2.68 5.51 2.02
C CYS A 32 2.38 5.09 3.47
N LYS A 33 3.41 5.01 4.32
CA LYS A 33 3.30 4.69 5.76
C LYS A 33 2.21 5.51 6.47
N THR A 34 2.16 6.83 6.25
CA THR A 34 1.13 7.70 6.81
C THR A 34 -0.28 7.26 6.40
N CYS A 35 -0.55 7.02 5.12
CA CYS A 35 -1.87 6.55 4.69
C CYS A 35 -2.20 5.16 5.24
N ALA A 36 -1.26 4.22 5.15
CA ALA A 36 -1.48 2.83 5.56
C ALA A 36 -1.71 2.67 7.07
N ILE A 37 -0.95 3.40 7.90
CA ILE A 37 -0.92 3.22 9.35
C ILE A 37 -1.73 4.28 10.09
N GLU A 38 -1.66 5.54 9.68
CA GLU A 38 -2.34 6.63 10.40
C GLU A 38 -3.76 6.86 9.89
N ILE A 39 -3.99 6.78 8.56
CA ILE A 39 -5.31 7.02 7.97
C ILE A 39 -6.16 5.74 7.93
N PHE A 40 -5.54 4.62 7.57
CA PHE A 40 -6.24 3.34 7.39
C PHE A 40 -6.02 2.35 8.53
N GLU A 41 -5.27 2.71 9.58
CA GLU A 41 -5.08 1.92 10.80
C GLU A 41 -4.71 0.44 10.54
N ASN A 42 -3.83 0.22 9.56
CA ASN A 42 -3.40 -1.12 9.15
C ASN A 42 -4.53 -2.04 8.63
N VAL A 43 -5.60 -1.45 8.10
CA VAL A 43 -6.71 -2.13 7.43
C VAL A 43 -6.82 -1.59 6.01
N CYS A 44 -6.56 -2.43 5.01
CA CYS A 44 -6.64 -2.00 3.62
C CYS A 44 -8.08 -1.59 3.26
N PRO A 45 -8.32 -0.37 2.79
CA PRO A 45 -9.68 0.09 2.47
C PRO A 45 -10.31 -0.66 1.29
N SER A 46 -9.51 -1.34 0.46
CA SER A 46 -9.98 -2.12 -0.69
C SER A 46 -10.24 -3.59 -0.39
N CYS A 47 -9.47 -4.22 0.52
CA CYS A 47 -9.52 -5.67 0.76
C CYS A 47 -9.57 -6.10 2.23
N ALA A 48 -9.62 -5.16 3.18
CA ALA A 48 -9.56 -5.37 4.63
C ALA A 48 -8.31 -6.08 5.20
N GLY A 49 -7.39 -6.56 4.34
CA GLY A 49 -6.12 -7.14 4.74
C GLY A 49 -5.19 -6.15 5.45
N ASN A 50 -4.07 -6.64 5.96
CA ASN A 50 -3.04 -5.79 6.57
C ASN A 50 -2.08 -5.19 5.54
N PHE A 51 -1.29 -4.24 6.01
CA PHE A 51 -0.15 -3.70 5.28
C PHE A 51 1.16 -4.28 5.83
N VAL A 52 2.12 -4.44 4.93
CA VAL A 52 3.53 -4.71 5.24
C VAL A 52 4.41 -3.76 4.45
N GLU A 53 5.66 -3.59 4.87
CA GLU A 53 6.63 -2.83 4.07
C GLU A 53 6.82 -3.49 2.71
N ARG A 54 6.80 -2.69 1.64
CA ARG A 54 6.99 -3.18 0.29
C ARG A 54 8.45 -3.64 0.11
N PRO A 55 8.70 -4.88 -0.33
CA PRO A 55 10.05 -5.35 -0.59
C PRO A 55 10.77 -4.47 -1.64
N ILE A 56 12.05 -4.19 -1.38
CA ILE A 56 12.91 -3.42 -2.29
C ILE A 56 13.40 -4.33 -3.42
N ARG A 57 13.24 -3.90 -4.67
CA ARG A 57 13.92 -4.53 -5.83
C ARG A 57 15.29 -3.91 -5.99
N THR A 58 16.33 -4.73 -5.94
CA THR A 58 17.73 -4.29 -6.09
C THR A 58 17.97 -3.66 -7.47
N SER A 59 18.95 -2.77 -7.57
CA SER A 59 19.27 -2.05 -8.82
C SER A 59 19.58 -2.99 -9.98
N GLU A 60 20.29 -4.10 -9.73
CA GLU A 60 20.57 -5.14 -10.74
C GLU A 60 19.28 -5.79 -11.26
N MET A 61 18.33 -6.05 -10.36
CA MET A 61 17.04 -6.62 -10.75
C MET A 61 16.13 -5.58 -11.40
N ILE A 62 16.26 -4.29 -11.10
CA ILE A 62 15.55 -3.22 -11.82
C ILE A 62 16.01 -3.15 -13.28
N ALA A 63 17.30 -3.30 -13.55
CA ALA A 63 17.83 -3.31 -14.91
C ALA A 63 17.26 -4.48 -15.75
N LYS A 64 17.02 -5.64 -15.13
CA LYS A 64 16.44 -6.82 -15.78
C LYS A 64 14.91 -6.83 -15.78
N TYR A 65 14.31 -6.30 -14.72
CA TYR A 65 12.87 -6.28 -14.44
C TYR A 65 12.46 -4.88 -13.96
N PRO A 66 12.26 -3.95 -14.91
CA PRO A 66 11.91 -2.57 -14.60
C PRO A 66 10.68 -2.47 -13.69
N ILE A 67 10.66 -1.44 -12.85
CA ILE A 67 9.48 -1.10 -12.06
C ILE A 67 8.39 -0.50 -12.95
N SER A 68 7.15 -0.51 -12.47
CA SER A 68 6.06 0.11 -13.21
C SER A 68 6.23 1.64 -13.28
N THR A 69 5.97 2.18 -14.46
CA THR A 69 5.85 3.63 -14.70
C THR A 69 4.41 4.10 -14.53
N LYS A 70 3.45 3.16 -14.38
CA LYS A 70 2.04 3.46 -14.24
C LYS A 70 1.77 3.98 -12.84
N ARG A 71 1.40 5.26 -12.74
CA ARG A 71 0.89 5.85 -11.50
C ARG A 71 -0.58 5.47 -11.34
N ILE A 72 -0.97 5.07 -10.13
CA ILE A 72 -2.36 4.80 -9.78
C ILE A 72 -2.76 5.79 -8.71
N TYR A 73 -3.65 6.71 -9.06
CA TYR A 73 -4.21 7.67 -8.12
C TYR A 73 -5.71 7.39 -8.00
N ASP A 74 -6.09 6.79 -6.88
CA ASP A 74 -7.45 6.39 -6.55
C ASP A 74 -7.74 6.72 -5.07
N PRO A 75 -7.97 8.02 -4.76
CA PRO A 75 -8.26 8.48 -3.41
C PRO A 75 -9.47 7.76 -2.82
N LYS A 76 -9.21 7.02 -1.75
CA LYS A 76 -10.28 6.36 -0.99
C LYS A 76 -11.12 7.36 -0.20
N ASP A 77 -12.42 7.08 -0.18
CA ASP A 77 -13.41 7.71 0.68
C ASP A 77 -13.03 7.46 2.15
N LEU A 78 -12.78 8.54 2.89
CA LEU A 78 -12.27 8.48 4.26
C LEU A 78 -13.33 8.00 5.25
N GLU A 79 -14.62 8.26 5.00
CA GLU A 79 -15.69 7.78 5.89
C GLU A 79 -15.82 6.26 5.77
N LYS A 80 -15.79 5.73 4.54
CA LYS A 80 -15.80 4.28 4.29
C LYS A 80 -14.53 3.60 4.79
N ALA A 81 -13.37 4.23 4.58
CA ALA A 81 -12.10 3.70 5.05
C ALA A 81 -12.09 3.61 6.59
N LYS A 82 -12.58 4.65 7.27
CA LYS A 82 -12.72 4.66 8.73
C LYS A 82 -13.70 3.59 9.22
N PHE A 83 -14.86 3.44 8.57
CA PHE A 83 -15.82 2.38 8.91
C PHE A 83 -15.18 0.98 8.80
N ASN A 84 -14.41 0.73 7.74
CA ASN A 84 -13.68 -0.53 7.60
C ASN A 84 -12.59 -0.68 8.68
N ALA A 85 -11.83 0.38 8.97
CA ALA A 85 -10.82 0.36 10.01
C ALA A 85 -11.42 0.01 11.38
N ASP A 86 -12.49 0.70 11.79
CA ASP A 86 -13.18 0.45 13.06
C ASP A 86 -13.72 -0.98 13.16
N LYS A 87 -14.15 -1.56 12.03
CA LYS A 87 -14.65 -2.94 11.99
C LYS A 87 -13.56 -4.00 12.14
N PHE A 88 -12.36 -3.77 11.61
CA PHE A 88 -11.36 -4.83 11.44
C PHE A 88 -10.04 -4.61 12.18
N ARG A 89 -9.73 -3.39 12.67
CA ARG A 89 -8.40 -3.08 13.23
C ARG A 89 -8.04 -3.93 14.45
N GLU A 90 -9.03 -4.25 15.29
CA GLU A 90 -8.87 -5.07 16.49
C GLU A 90 -8.81 -6.57 16.19
N ILE A 91 -9.20 -6.97 14.97
CA ILE A 91 -9.17 -8.36 14.51
C ILE A 91 -7.80 -8.63 13.90
N LYS A 92 -7.13 -9.68 14.37
CA LYS A 92 -5.84 -10.11 13.81
C LYS A 92 -6.00 -10.39 12.31
N PRO A 93 -5.04 -10.00 11.45
CA PRO A 93 -5.15 -10.13 10.00
C PRO A 93 -5.52 -11.54 9.51
N GLU A 94 -5.02 -12.59 10.17
CA GLU A 94 -5.33 -13.99 9.86
C GLU A 94 -6.80 -14.40 10.12
N ASN A 95 -7.56 -13.57 10.84
CA ASN A 95 -8.96 -13.81 11.23
C ASN A 95 -9.94 -12.75 10.68
N ARG A 96 -9.49 -11.84 9.81
CA ARG A 96 -10.34 -10.78 9.23
C ARG A 96 -11.25 -11.31 8.12
#